data_AF-A0A1N6RBZ2-F1
#
_entry.id   AF-A0A1N6RBZ2-F1
#
_cell.length_a   1.000
_cell.length_b   1.000
_cell.length_c   1.000
_cell.angle_alpha   90.00
_cell.angle_beta   90.00
_cell.angle_gamma   90.00
#
_symmetry.space_group_name_H-M   'P 1'
#
loop_
_entity.id
_entity.type
_entity.pdbx_description
1 polymer ?
#
loop_
_entity_poly.entity_id
_entity_poly.type
_entity_poly.pdbx_seq_one_letter_code
_entity_poly.pdbx_strand_id
1 'polypeptide(L)'
;MAEGKVTLRRLFRPGSFVRRPFAGILLVWCLFAGAGGVPVGLGAEEAPPPFRAPRVPARQETLDLFVRELQGGSLRGETVRVVRYGQAGTLVRPGVLELPRQGRAFSLQPYDLVAPVGRTLEIRRLPGYQGLLEASPASMVIVVSETRFELLHGRVRWIDDQGQELLLSLGETLLSGRGEVEVERNASGGDSLRIKVLRGRFELQRGAELLAVLGSGQERSLDLREDGVGTAGEDRFTRARENLEQLLEESVLRVYSGPLTGDALNTLWKAVLAFGPLYAHAEAQGVAEIPHPDEALRSLGEALRLLKAFSFRPAR
;
A
#
# COMPACT_ATOMS: atom_id res chain seq x y z
N MET A 1 -19.90 -67.89 17.01
CA MET A 1 -21.33 -67.68 17.31
C MET A 1 -21.66 -66.26 16.90
N ALA A 2 -22.52 -65.90 15.95
CA ALA A 2 -23.41 -66.56 15.01
C ALA A 2 -23.30 -65.72 13.71
N GLU A 3 -23.13 -66.32 12.53
CA GLU A 3 -24.21 -66.70 11.60
C GLU A 3 -25.25 -65.61 11.33
N GLY A 4 -25.32 -65.20 10.06
CA GLY A 4 -26.31 -64.26 9.52
C GLY A 4 -26.17 -64.12 8.00
N LYS A 5 -26.35 -65.23 7.29
CA LYS A 5 -26.27 -65.37 5.84
C LYS A 5 -27.69 -65.39 5.27
N VAL A 6 -28.10 -64.43 4.44
CA VAL A 6 -29.23 -64.59 3.50
C VAL A 6 -28.92 -63.92 2.15
N THR A 7 -28.27 -64.72 1.29
CA THR A 7 -28.44 -64.86 -0.16
C THR A 7 -29.91 -65.18 -0.53
N LEU A 8 -30.53 -64.96 -1.71
CA LEU A 8 -30.17 -64.92 -3.15
C LEU A 8 -31.54 -64.71 -3.88
N ARG A 9 -31.71 -64.08 -5.05
CA ARG A 9 -31.57 -64.63 -6.44
C ARG A 9 -32.19 -63.59 -7.41
N ARG A 10 -31.42 -63.07 -8.37
CA ARG A 10 -31.29 -63.49 -9.79
C ARG A 10 -32.53 -63.29 -10.67
N LEU A 11 -32.33 -62.51 -11.73
CA LEU A 11 -32.51 -62.81 -13.17
C LEU A 11 -31.95 -61.57 -13.92
N PHE A 12 -31.27 -61.58 -15.06
CA PHE A 12 -30.51 -62.53 -15.88
C PHE A 12 -29.73 -61.62 -16.88
N ARG A 13 -28.51 -62.00 -17.29
CA ARG A 13 -27.63 -61.33 -18.30
C ARG A 13 -28.22 -61.45 -19.74
N PRO A 14 -27.54 -61.07 -20.88
CA PRO A 14 -26.28 -60.33 -21.15
C PRO A 14 -26.40 -59.27 -22.29
N GLY A 15 -25.28 -58.65 -22.69
CA GLY A 15 -25.05 -58.32 -24.11
C GLY A 15 -24.49 -56.94 -24.42
N SER A 16 -23.17 -56.81 -24.38
CA SER A 16 -22.43 -55.81 -25.16
C SER A 16 -22.51 -56.16 -26.65
N PHE A 17 -22.83 -55.21 -27.54
CA PHE A 17 -22.19 -55.09 -28.85
C PHE A 17 -22.53 -53.75 -29.52
N VAL A 18 -21.49 -53.15 -30.06
CA VAL A 18 -21.43 -51.96 -30.90
C VAL A 18 -22.19 -52.19 -32.21
N ARG A 19 -22.94 -51.18 -32.70
CA ARG A 19 -22.94 -50.68 -34.10
C ARG A 19 -24.03 -49.62 -34.33
N ARG A 20 -23.62 -48.43 -34.80
CA ARG A 20 -24.46 -47.46 -35.54
C ARG A 20 -25.00 -48.11 -36.83
N PRO A 21 -26.05 -47.60 -37.48
CA PRO A 21 -25.84 -46.62 -38.57
C PRO A 21 -27.02 -45.67 -38.91
N PHE A 22 -26.77 -44.79 -39.90
CA PHE A 22 -27.70 -44.01 -40.76
C PHE A 22 -28.32 -42.73 -40.17
N ALA A 23 -28.45 -41.61 -40.88
CA ALA A 23 -28.16 -41.25 -42.28
C ALA A 23 -28.12 -39.72 -42.45
N GLY A 24 -27.44 -39.25 -43.50
CA GLY A 24 -27.46 -37.87 -44.02
C GLY A 24 -26.04 -37.36 -44.33
N ILE A 25 -25.38 -37.80 -45.40
CA ILE A 25 -25.38 -37.18 -46.77
C ILE A 25 -24.75 -35.77 -46.71
N LEU A 26 -23.68 -35.34 -47.41
CA LEU A 26 -22.91 -35.71 -48.62
C LEU A 26 -21.59 -34.87 -48.50
N LEU A 27 -20.40 -35.44 -48.31
CA LEU A 27 -19.37 -35.79 -49.30
C LEU A 27 -19.05 -34.72 -50.38
N VAL A 28 -18.00 -33.90 -50.16
CA VAL A 28 -17.04 -33.54 -51.21
C VAL A 28 -15.62 -33.64 -50.65
N TRP A 29 -14.77 -34.27 -51.46
CA TRP A 29 -13.48 -34.89 -51.19
C TRP A 29 -12.28 -33.93 -51.37
N CYS A 30 -11.24 -34.14 -50.53
CA CYS A 30 -9.80 -34.20 -50.85
C CYS A 30 -9.11 -32.92 -51.39
N LEU A 31 -7.83 -32.60 -51.20
CA LEU A 31 -6.56 -33.18 -50.69
C LEU A 31 -5.77 -31.94 -50.19
N PHE A 32 -5.01 -31.94 -49.09
CA PHE A 32 -3.66 -32.52 -49.00
C PHE A 32 -3.30 -32.72 -47.52
N ALA A 33 -2.91 -33.95 -47.20
CA ALA A 33 -2.18 -34.28 -45.99
C ALA A 33 -0.69 -34.01 -46.21
N GLY A 34 -0.02 -33.45 -45.20
CA GLY A 34 1.41 -33.21 -45.21
C GLY A 34 1.92 -32.67 -43.87
N ALA A 35 1.74 -33.48 -42.83
CA ALA A 35 2.52 -33.56 -41.58
C ALA A 35 3.05 -32.28 -40.90
N GLY A 36 2.58 -32.06 -39.67
CA GLY A 36 3.41 -31.49 -38.60
C GLY A 36 2.85 -30.24 -37.94
N GLY A 37 2.51 -30.36 -36.66
CA GLY A 37 2.25 -29.21 -35.78
C GLY A 37 0.86 -29.23 -35.18
N VAL A 38 0.76 -29.71 -33.95
CA VAL A 38 -0.37 -29.38 -33.06
C VAL A 38 -0.17 -27.93 -32.59
N PRO A 39 -1.16 -27.04 -32.71
CA PRO A 39 -1.27 -25.93 -31.77
C PRO A 39 -2.39 -26.26 -30.80
N VAL A 40 -1.98 -26.61 -29.58
CA VAL A 40 -2.80 -26.38 -28.39
C VAL A 40 -2.80 -24.87 -28.20
N GLY A 41 -3.97 -24.25 -28.33
CA GLY A 41 -4.17 -22.82 -28.15
C GLY A 41 -5.55 -22.56 -27.57
N LEU A 42 -5.82 -23.10 -26.38
CA LEU A 42 -6.87 -22.56 -25.52
C LEU A 42 -6.23 -21.41 -24.75
N GLY A 43 -6.75 -20.21 -24.97
CA GLY A 43 -6.24 -18.96 -24.45
C GLY A 43 -6.11 -18.99 -22.93
N ALA A 44 -4.86 -18.94 -22.47
CA ALA A 44 -4.55 -18.20 -21.26
C ALA A 44 -4.59 -16.73 -21.68
N GLU A 45 -5.57 -15.99 -21.18
CA GLU A 45 -5.57 -14.54 -21.22
C GLU A 45 -4.32 -14.10 -20.43
N GLU A 46 -3.24 -13.84 -21.15
CA GLU A 46 -1.97 -13.41 -20.56
C GLU A 46 -2.24 -12.06 -19.93
N ALA A 47 -2.28 -12.03 -18.58
CA ALA A 47 -2.51 -10.82 -17.83
C ALA A 47 -1.60 -9.71 -18.40
N PRO A 48 -2.13 -8.50 -18.67
CA PRO A 48 -1.35 -7.45 -19.29
C PRO A 48 -0.04 -7.26 -18.52
N PRO A 49 1.09 -7.12 -19.21
CA PRO A 49 2.37 -6.99 -18.56
C PRO A 49 2.30 -5.84 -17.55
N PRO A 50 2.88 -6.02 -16.36
CA PRO A 50 2.69 -5.06 -15.30
C PRO A 50 3.19 -3.69 -15.71
N PHE A 51 2.34 -2.68 -15.55
CA PHE A 51 2.66 -1.29 -15.84
C PHE A 51 3.92 -0.87 -15.09
N ARG A 52 4.83 -0.20 -15.80
CA ARG A 52 6.05 0.40 -15.24
C ARG A 52 6.11 1.84 -15.69
N ALA A 53 6.07 2.77 -14.74
CA ALA A 53 6.23 4.17 -15.09
C ALA A 53 7.63 4.43 -15.71
N PRO A 54 7.79 5.43 -16.59
CA PRO A 54 9.06 5.82 -17.18
C PRO A 54 10.15 5.97 -16.13
N ARG A 55 11.40 5.71 -16.50
CA ARG A 55 12.56 6.11 -15.70
C ARG A 55 12.71 7.63 -15.76
N VAL A 56 11.90 8.35 -14.99
CA VAL A 56 12.12 9.77 -14.72
C VAL A 56 13.28 9.86 -13.73
N PRO A 57 14.40 10.54 -14.07
CA PRO A 57 15.50 10.71 -13.14
C PRO A 57 14.98 11.52 -11.95
N ALA A 58 14.79 10.85 -10.81
CA ALA A 58 14.44 11.54 -9.59
C ALA A 58 15.65 12.35 -9.11
N ARG A 59 15.42 13.60 -8.69
CA ARG A 59 16.44 14.34 -7.95
C ARG A 59 16.82 13.50 -6.71
N GLN A 60 18.10 13.26 -6.53
CA GLN A 60 18.60 12.63 -5.31
C GLN A 60 18.54 13.66 -4.18
N GLU A 61 17.38 13.80 -3.58
CA GLU A 61 17.21 14.46 -2.29
C GLU A 61 17.29 13.38 -1.21
N THR A 62 18.28 13.52 -0.32
CA THR A 62 18.36 12.75 0.92
C THR A 62 17.82 13.62 2.05
N LEU A 63 17.03 13.03 2.94
CA LEU A 63 16.66 13.69 4.17
C LEU A 63 17.71 13.36 5.23
N ASP A 64 17.96 14.31 6.12
CA ASP A 64 18.77 14.09 7.33
C ASP A 64 17.97 13.34 8.40
N LEU A 65 17.17 12.35 7.98
CA LEU A 65 16.39 11.49 8.83
C LEU A 65 16.93 10.06 8.75
N PHE A 66 16.90 9.33 9.85
CA PHE A 66 17.21 7.92 9.85
C PHE A 66 16.37 7.10 10.80
N VAL A 67 16.29 5.80 10.50
CA VAL A 67 15.50 4.83 11.23
C VAL A 67 16.35 4.07 12.25
N ARG A 68 15.82 3.87 13.46
CA ARG A 68 16.36 3.03 14.54
C ARG A 68 15.22 2.26 15.23
N GLU A 69 15.50 1.09 15.78
CA GLU A 69 14.57 0.34 16.63
C GLU A 69 14.68 0.75 18.12
N LEU A 70 13.55 0.85 18.81
CA LEU A 70 13.45 1.20 20.24
C LEU A 70 13.47 -0.05 21.13
N GLN A 71 14.66 -0.58 21.46
CA GLN A 71 14.99 -1.14 22.78
C GLN A 71 16.49 -1.47 22.94
N GLY A 72 16.94 -1.45 24.20
CA GLY A 72 18.33 -1.69 24.62
C GLY A 72 18.72 -3.16 24.57
N GLY A 73 19.40 -3.57 23.51
CA GLY A 73 19.93 -4.92 23.36
C GLY A 73 20.38 -5.16 21.93
N SER A 74 21.45 -5.92 21.76
CA SER A 74 22.05 -6.23 20.46
C SER A 74 21.02 -6.55 19.37
N LEU A 75 21.14 -5.88 18.22
CA LEU A 75 20.37 -6.06 16.98
C LEU A 75 20.59 -7.45 16.36
N ARG A 76 20.08 -8.51 16.98
CA ARG A 76 20.19 -9.87 16.41
C ARG A 76 18.94 -10.21 15.58
N GLY A 77 18.97 -9.77 14.32
CA GLY A 77 18.40 -10.52 13.19
C GLY A 77 16.91 -10.38 12.90
N GLU A 78 16.35 -9.17 12.94
CA GLU A 78 14.92 -8.97 12.70
C GLU A 78 14.61 -7.87 11.67
N THR A 79 13.44 -8.01 11.06
CA THR A 79 13.09 -7.48 9.74
C THR A 79 12.26 -6.19 9.83
N VAL A 80 12.82 -5.05 9.41
CA VAL A 80 12.04 -3.83 9.17
C VAL A 80 11.67 -3.77 7.69
N ARG A 81 10.43 -3.40 7.36
CA ARG A 81 10.02 -3.18 5.97
C ARG A 81 9.98 -1.69 5.68
N VAL A 82 11.09 -1.18 5.15
CA VAL A 82 11.12 0.17 4.55
C VAL A 82 10.97 0.02 3.05
N VAL A 83 9.79 0.36 2.53
CA VAL A 83 9.55 0.30 1.09
C VAL A 83 10.02 1.61 0.47
N ARG A 84 11.22 1.56 -0.13
CA ARG A 84 11.71 2.64 -0.97
C ARG A 84 11.17 2.50 -2.38
N TYR A 85 10.53 3.54 -2.85
CA TYR A 85 10.13 3.66 -4.24
C TYR A 85 11.14 4.54 -4.99
N GLY A 86 11.69 4.01 -6.09
CA GLY A 86 12.36 4.86 -7.08
C GLY A 86 13.89 4.88 -7.14
N GLN A 87 14.57 3.73 -6.99
CA GLN A 87 15.85 3.58 -7.70
C GLN A 87 15.60 3.05 -9.12
N ALA A 88 16.14 3.75 -10.13
CA ALA A 88 16.09 3.26 -11.50
C ALA A 88 16.84 1.92 -11.60
N GLY A 89 16.16 0.85 -12.01
CA GLY A 89 16.78 -0.48 -12.17
C GLY A 89 16.71 -1.40 -10.95
N THR A 90 16.25 -0.93 -9.79
CA THR A 90 15.78 -1.85 -8.74
C THR A 90 14.37 -2.34 -9.08
N LEU A 91 14.14 -3.65 -9.01
CA LEU A 91 12.80 -4.22 -9.08
C LEU A 91 11.92 -3.51 -8.05
N VAL A 92 10.65 -3.26 -8.41
CA VAL A 92 9.55 -2.89 -7.49
C VAL A 92 9.24 -4.09 -6.59
N ARG A 93 10.27 -4.65 -5.95
CA ARG A 93 10.10 -5.49 -4.78
C ARG A 93 10.08 -4.51 -3.62
N PRO A 94 9.11 -4.60 -2.71
CA PRO A 94 9.26 -4.03 -1.39
C PRO A 94 10.64 -4.46 -0.90
N GLY A 95 11.57 -3.52 -0.85
CA GLY A 95 12.85 -3.76 -0.21
C GLY A 95 12.50 -4.02 1.24
N VAL A 96 12.35 -5.28 1.62
CA VAL A 96 12.37 -5.64 3.02
C VAL A 96 13.82 -5.38 3.44
N LEU A 97 14.07 -4.16 3.87
CA LEU A 97 15.37 -3.75 4.34
C LEU A 97 15.55 -4.28 5.75
N GLU A 98 15.99 -5.54 5.83
CA GLU A 98 16.54 -6.07 7.07
C GLU A 98 17.64 -5.12 7.55
N LEU A 99 17.41 -4.50 8.71
CA LEU A 99 18.43 -3.66 9.31
C LEU A 99 19.62 -4.56 9.66
N PRO A 100 20.83 -4.29 9.14
CA PRO A 100 21.98 -5.14 9.44
C PRO A 100 22.27 -5.11 10.93
N ARG A 101 22.84 -6.22 11.44
CA ARG A 101 22.98 -6.58 12.86
C ARG A 101 23.72 -5.60 13.80
N GLN A 102 24.11 -4.41 13.36
CA GLN A 102 24.80 -3.42 14.20
C GLN A 102 24.57 -1.98 13.68
N GLY A 103 23.79 -1.19 14.40
CA GLY A 103 23.88 0.27 14.52
C GLY A 103 23.81 1.12 13.25
N ARG A 104 23.55 0.56 12.07
CA ARG A 104 23.53 1.34 10.83
C ARG A 104 22.18 2.01 10.65
N ALA A 105 22.19 3.31 10.96
CA ALA A 105 21.18 4.27 10.56
C ALA A 105 20.95 4.22 9.04
N PHE A 106 19.69 4.21 8.62
CA PHE A 106 19.30 4.26 7.23
C PHE A 106 18.73 5.65 6.92
N SER A 107 19.38 6.42 6.03
CA SER A 107 18.87 7.73 5.62
C SER A 107 17.54 7.59 4.88
N LEU A 108 16.52 8.37 5.23
CA LEU A 108 15.25 8.37 4.50
C LEU A 108 15.33 9.35 3.32
N GLN A 109 14.53 9.07 2.28
CA GLN A 109 14.32 9.98 1.16
C GLN A 109 12.87 10.49 1.17
N PRO A 110 12.59 11.63 0.51
CA PRO A 110 11.21 12.05 0.30
C PRO A 110 10.41 10.93 -0.38
N TYR A 111 9.18 10.76 0.09
CA TYR A 111 8.19 9.76 -0.30
C TYR A 111 8.56 8.29 0.03
N ASP A 112 9.53 8.06 0.92
CA ASP A 112 9.75 6.71 1.47
C ASP A 112 8.53 6.28 2.30
N LEU A 113 8.04 5.06 2.06
CA LEU A 113 6.97 4.42 2.85
C LEU A 113 7.60 3.56 3.94
N VAL A 114 7.32 3.91 5.19
CA VAL A 114 7.83 3.23 6.38
C VAL A 114 6.70 2.44 7.02
N ALA A 115 6.87 1.11 7.10
CA ALA A 115 5.90 0.20 7.72
C ALA A 115 6.62 -0.70 8.76
N PRO A 116 6.55 -0.39 10.07
CA PRO A 116 7.16 -1.20 11.10
C PRO A 116 6.44 -2.55 11.23
N VAL A 117 7.20 -3.64 11.15
CA VAL A 117 6.67 -5.00 11.32
C VAL A 117 7.10 -5.51 12.69
N GLY A 118 6.13 -5.89 13.52
CA GLY A 118 6.37 -6.54 14.82
C GLY A 118 6.87 -5.64 15.97
N ARG A 119 7.56 -4.52 15.70
CA ARG A 119 8.15 -3.65 16.73
C ARG A 119 8.03 -2.15 16.42
N THR A 120 8.17 -1.33 17.47
CA THR A 120 8.17 0.14 17.35
C THR A 120 9.47 0.61 16.71
N LEU A 121 9.32 1.54 15.77
CA LEU A 121 10.39 2.14 15.00
C LEU A 121 10.54 3.61 15.36
N GLU A 122 11.75 4.06 15.61
CA GLU A 122 12.11 5.44 15.88
C GLU A 122 12.73 6.07 14.62
N ILE A 123 12.14 7.15 14.13
CA ILE A 123 12.75 8.05 13.15
C ILE A 123 13.46 9.15 13.94
N ARG A 124 14.69 9.45 13.54
CA ARG A 124 15.59 10.38 14.20
C ARG A 124 16.22 11.35 13.21
N ARG A 125 16.65 12.53 13.67
CA ARG A 125 17.29 13.57 12.85
C ARG A 125 18.82 13.56 13.01
N LEU A 126 19.56 13.73 11.91
CA LEU A 126 21.01 13.99 11.89
C LEU A 126 21.32 15.49 12.04
N PRO A 127 22.54 15.87 12.45
CA PRO A 127 23.62 15.00 12.95
C PRO A 127 23.45 14.59 14.42
N GLY A 128 22.44 15.12 15.13
CA GLY A 128 22.28 14.95 16.57
C GLY A 128 21.67 13.62 17.04
N TYR A 129 21.22 12.77 16.12
CA TYR A 129 20.52 11.51 16.41
C TYR A 129 19.29 11.67 17.31
N GLN A 130 18.67 12.85 17.26
CA GLN A 130 17.53 13.23 18.10
C GLN A 130 16.27 12.50 17.67
N GLY A 131 15.50 12.00 18.64
CA GLY A 131 14.21 11.35 18.39
C GLY A 131 13.23 12.33 17.75
N LEU A 132 12.58 11.91 16.68
CA LEU A 132 11.61 12.73 15.94
C LEU A 132 10.20 12.13 16.05
N LEU A 133 10.07 10.86 15.65
CA LEU A 133 8.80 10.16 15.54
C LEU A 133 8.99 8.69 15.92
N GLU A 134 8.14 8.16 16.78
CA GLU A 134 8.02 6.72 17.03
C GLU A 134 6.80 6.21 16.26
N ALA A 135 6.95 5.18 15.43
CA ALA A 135 5.88 4.51 14.72
C ALA A 135 5.68 3.12 15.33
N SER A 136 4.47 2.86 15.84
CA SER A 136 4.10 1.57 16.44
C SER A 136 4.07 0.45 15.39
N PRO A 137 4.15 -0.84 15.79
CA PRO A 137 3.90 -1.96 14.88
C PRO A 137 2.61 -1.77 14.08
N ALA A 138 2.62 -2.21 12.82
CA ALA A 138 1.49 -2.09 11.88
C ALA A 138 1.13 -0.64 11.48
N SER A 139 1.93 0.36 11.87
CA SER A 139 1.75 1.71 11.35
C SER A 139 2.25 1.83 9.91
N MET A 140 1.69 2.74 9.14
CA MET A 140 2.19 3.06 7.80
C MET A 140 2.30 4.57 7.66
N VAL A 141 3.52 5.02 7.39
CA VAL A 141 3.87 6.44 7.33
C VAL A 141 4.61 6.73 6.04
N ILE A 142 4.19 7.77 5.31
CA ILE A 142 4.97 8.32 4.19
C ILE A 142 5.78 9.51 4.71
N VAL A 143 7.08 9.48 4.44
CA VAL A 143 8.01 10.56 4.82
C VAL A 143 8.02 11.59 3.71
N VAL A 144 7.42 12.77 3.90
CA VAL A 144 7.35 13.80 2.86
C VAL A 144 8.55 14.74 2.93
N SER A 145 8.95 15.13 4.15
CA SER A 145 10.13 15.96 4.42
C SER A 145 10.60 15.76 5.86
N GLU A 146 11.63 16.49 6.29
CA GLU A 146 12.18 16.42 7.66
C GLU A 146 11.20 16.78 8.77
N THR A 147 10.15 17.53 8.44
CA THR A 147 9.12 17.97 9.39
C THR A 147 7.70 17.56 8.98
N ARG A 148 7.56 16.91 7.81
CA ARG A 148 6.24 16.52 7.28
C ARG A 148 6.14 15.02 7.05
N PHE A 149 5.12 14.44 7.66
CA PHE A 149 4.80 13.02 7.56
C PHE A 149 3.32 12.87 7.19
N GLU A 150 2.98 11.80 6.48
CA GLU A 150 1.60 11.39 6.25
C GLU A 150 1.36 10.07 6.98
N LEU A 151 0.38 10.03 7.88
CA LEU A 151 -0.02 8.80 8.58
C LEU A 151 -1.20 8.15 7.86
N LEU A 152 -0.94 7.01 7.21
CA LEU A 152 -1.95 6.24 6.51
C LEU A 152 -2.76 5.35 7.47
N HIS A 153 -2.09 4.74 8.46
CA HIS A 153 -2.70 3.84 9.42
C HIS A 153 -1.81 3.65 10.65
N GLY A 154 -2.43 3.28 11.77
CA GLY A 154 -1.74 2.87 12.99
C GLY A 154 -1.47 4.03 13.93
N ARG A 155 -0.45 3.90 14.79
CA ARG A 155 -0.16 4.84 15.86
C ARG A 155 1.26 5.37 15.75
N VAL A 156 1.38 6.68 15.77
CA VAL A 156 2.65 7.39 15.86
C VAL A 156 2.71 8.29 17.08
N ARG A 157 3.91 8.47 17.62
CA ARG A 157 4.20 9.43 18.68
C ARG A 157 5.27 10.38 18.22
N TRP A 158 4.94 11.65 18.10
CA TRP A 158 5.93 12.69 17.85
C TRP A 158 6.64 13.03 19.16
N ILE A 159 7.98 13.00 19.12
CA ILE A 159 8.85 13.13 20.30
C ILE A 159 9.92 14.23 20.16
N ASP A 160 9.84 15.09 19.13
CA ASP A 160 10.84 16.15 18.90
C ASP A 160 10.88 17.12 20.09
N ASP A 161 11.99 17.07 20.84
CA ASP A 161 12.25 17.89 22.01
C ASP A 161 12.91 19.23 21.67
N GLN A 162 13.32 19.44 20.41
CA GLN A 162 14.01 20.64 19.95
C GLN A 162 13.05 21.72 19.42
N GLY A 163 11.75 21.46 19.45
CA GLY A 163 10.72 22.46 19.20
C GLY A 163 10.58 22.86 17.73
N GLN A 164 11.00 22.01 16.78
CA GLN A 164 10.53 22.17 15.41
C GLN A 164 9.04 21.86 15.32
N GLU A 165 8.36 22.53 14.39
CA GLU A 165 6.95 22.33 14.16
C GLU A 165 6.74 21.01 13.40
N LEU A 166 6.03 20.08 14.02
CA LEU A 166 5.46 18.91 13.35
C LEU A 166 4.44 19.38 12.31
N LEU A 167 4.45 18.75 11.15
CA LEU A 167 3.35 18.75 10.19
C LEU A 167 2.94 17.30 9.91
N LEU A 168 1.91 16.82 10.58
CA LEU A 168 1.36 15.48 10.33
C LEU A 168 0.09 15.60 9.50
N SER A 169 0.17 15.16 8.25
CA SER A 169 -0.97 15.06 7.34
C SER A 169 -1.69 13.71 7.55
N LEU A 170 -3.02 13.76 7.50
CA LEU A 170 -3.96 12.70 7.84
C LEU A 170 -5.10 12.72 6.80
N GLY A 171 -4.76 12.46 5.54
CA GLY A 171 -5.63 12.77 4.42
C GLY A 171 -5.76 14.28 4.22
N GLU A 172 -6.99 14.80 4.29
CA GLU A 172 -7.26 16.24 4.17
C GLU A 172 -7.13 17.01 5.49
N THR A 173 -6.88 16.30 6.58
CA THR A 173 -6.67 16.88 7.90
C THR A 173 -5.18 17.08 8.14
N LEU A 174 -4.80 18.23 8.70
CA LEU A 174 -3.44 18.58 9.06
C LEU A 174 -3.37 18.82 10.57
N LEU A 175 -2.45 18.14 11.23
CA LEU A 175 -2.05 18.44 12.61
C LEU A 175 -0.69 19.13 12.57
N SER A 176 -0.64 20.39 13.00
CA SER A 176 0.59 21.16 13.09
C SER A 176 0.88 21.58 14.54
N GLY A 177 2.14 21.68 14.94
CA GLY A 177 2.44 22.18 16.28
C GLY A 177 3.79 21.77 16.85
N ARG A 178 4.02 22.11 18.12
CA ARG A 178 5.28 21.84 18.81
C ARG A 178 5.02 21.15 20.14
N GLY A 179 5.84 20.16 20.45
CA GLY A 179 5.79 19.40 21.70
C GLY A 179 5.75 17.90 21.44
N GLU A 180 5.01 17.15 22.27
CA GLU A 180 4.83 15.71 22.14
C GLU A 180 3.35 15.39 21.93
N VAL A 181 3.07 14.59 20.92
CA VAL A 181 1.69 14.18 20.58
C VAL A 181 1.66 12.73 20.14
N GLU A 182 0.65 12.00 20.62
CA GLU A 182 0.30 10.67 20.14
C GLU A 182 -0.87 10.81 19.17
N VAL A 183 -0.74 10.19 18.00
CA VAL A 183 -1.77 10.20 16.97
C VAL A 183 -2.01 8.76 16.53
N GLU A 184 -3.27 8.34 16.58
CA GLU A 184 -3.72 7.03 16.17
C GLU A 184 -4.79 7.20 15.10
N ARG A 185 -4.53 6.66 13.91
CA ARG A 185 -5.47 6.61 12.80
C ARG A 185 -5.94 5.17 12.61
N ASN A 186 -7.24 4.98 12.79
CA ASN A 186 -7.88 3.71 12.50
C ASN A 186 -8.74 3.82 11.24
N ALA A 187 -8.14 3.41 10.12
CA ALA A 187 -8.80 3.35 8.82
C ALA A 187 -9.88 2.24 8.70
N SER A 188 -10.07 1.39 9.74
CA SER A 188 -11.11 0.36 9.75
C SER A 188 -12.50 0.95 10.01
N GLY A 189 -13.50 0.57 9.19
CA GLY A 189 -14.93 0.76 9.48
C GLY A 189 -15.48 2.19 9.59
N GLY A 190 -14.64 3.22 9.65
CA GLY A 190 -15.06 4.60 9.91
C GLY A 190 -14.03 5.68 9.58
N ASP A 191 -12.77 5.31 9.30
CA ASP A 191 -11.61 6.21 9.26
C ASP A 191 -11.65 7.23 10.42
N SER A 192 -11.30 6.74 11.61
CA SER A 192 -11.30 7.53 12.83
C SER A 192 -9.88 7.94 13.21
N LEU A 193 -9.78 9.08 13.86
CA LEU A 193 -8.56 9.67 14.32
C LEU A 193 -8.67 9.94 15.82
N ARG A 194 -7.63 9.59 16.56
CA ARG A 194 -7.46 9.96 17.97
C ARG A 194 -6.14 10.72 18.11
N ILE A 195 -6.21 11.92 18.66
CA ILE A 195 -5.06 12.79 18.91
C ILE A 195 -4.98 13.04 20.41
N LYS A 196 -3.83 12.79 21.02
CA LYS A 196 -3.56 13.06 22.43
C LYS A 196 -2.28 13.87 22.57
N VAL A 197 -2.41 15.14 22.97
CA VAL A 197 -1.27 16.03 23.19
C VAL A 197 -0.69 15.73 24.58
N LEU A 198 0.51 15.15 24.62
CA LEU A 198 1.20 14.87 25.87
C LEU A 198 1.82 16.15 26.44
N ARG A 199 2.44 16.95 25.56
CA ARG A 199 3.09 18.22 25.91
C ARG A 199 3.02 19.18 24.74
N GLY A 200 2.84 20.48 25.01
CA GLY A 200 2.93 21.52 23.99
C GLY A 200 1.58 21.95 23.44
N ARG A 201 1.55 22.41 22.19
CA ARG A 201 0.37 22.99 21.54
C ARG A 201 0.33 22.60 20.07
N PHE A 202 -0.83 22.10 19.65
CA PHE A 202 -1.08 21.66 18.29
C PHE A 202 -2.37 22.26 17.75
N GLU A 203 -2.38 22.56 16.47
CA GLU A 203 -3.52 23.02 15.70
C GLU A 203 -3.97 21.90 14.77
N LEU A 204 -5.28 21.69 14.72
CA LEU A 204 -5.90 20.71 13.84
C LEU A 204 -6.72 21.46 12.81
N GLN A 205 -6.36 21.28 11.54
CA GLN A 205 -6.98 21.96 10.41
C GLN A 205 -7.53 20.94 9.40
N ARG A 206 -8.57 21.31 8.66
CA ARG A 206 -9.08 20.58 7.49
C ARG A 206 -9.20 21.57 6.34
N GLY A 207 -8.31 21.43 5.35
CA GLY A 207 -8.13 22.48 4.35
C GLY A 207 -7.83 23.84 5.02
N ALA A 208 -8.66 24.84 4.76
CA ALA A 208 -8.53 26.18 5.36
C ALA A 208 -9.23 26.33 6.72
N GLU A 209 -9.98 25.34 7.17
CA GLU A 209 -10.77 25.40 8.41
C GLU A 209 -9.95 24.95 9.62
N LEU A 210 -9.91 25.77 10.67
CA LEU A 210 -9.35 25.38 11.97
C LEU A 210 -10.39 24.63 12.79
N LEU A 211 -10.21 23.31 12.93
CA LEU A 211 -11.11 22.43 13.69
C LEU A 211 -10.86 22.50 15.20
N ALA A 212 -9.59 22.63 15.61
CA ALA A 212 -9.19 22.57 17.02
C ALA A 212 -7.85 23.27 17.27
N VAL A 213 -7.68 23.73 18.51
CA VAL A 213 -6.38 23.98 19.11
C VAL A 213 -6.28 23.12 20.37
N LEU A 214 -5.30 22.21 20.40
CA LEU A 214 -5.09 21.24 21.46
C LEU A 214 -3.85 21.60 22.27
N GLY A 215 -4.00 21.79 23.58
CA GLY A 215 -2.89 21.99 24.53
C GLY A 215 -2.50 20.71 25.27
N SER A 216 -1.42 20.79 26.06
CA SER A 216 -0.95 19.70 26.92
C SER A 216 -2.08 19.02 27.72
N GLY A 217 -2.13 17.69 27.67
CA GLY A 217 -3.11 16.86 28.35
C GLY A 217 -4.47 16.74 27.64
N GLN A 218 -4.69 17.48 26.55
CA GLN A 218 -5.93 17.40 25.80
C GLN A 218 -5.92 16.23 24.81
N GLU A 219 -7.11 15.66 24.63
CA GLU A 219 -7.37 14.58 23.69
C GLU A 219 -8.57 14.95 22.82
N ARG A 220 -8.51 14.57 21.54
CA ARG A 220 -9.61 14.76 20.60
C ARG A 220 -9.72 13.55 19.69
N SER A 221 -10.96 13.10 19.48
CA SER A 221 -11.29 12.11 18.46
C SER A 221 -12.07 12.78 17.34
N LEU A 222 -11.81 12.38 16.11
CA LEU A 222 -12.52 12.85 14.92
C LEU A 222 -12.81 11.68 14.00
N ASP A 223 -13.99 11.70 13.40
CA ASP A 223 -14.25 10.89 12.22
C ASP A 223 -13.77 11.67 10.99
N LEU A 224 -12.89 11.04 10.20
CA LEU A 224 -12.36 11.60 8.96
C LEU A 224 -13.30 11.38 7.78
N ARG A 225 -14.39 10.63 7.98
CA ARG A 225 -15.49 10.52 7.01
C ARG A 225 -16.46 11.69 7.17
N GLU A 226 -16.68 12.42 6.08
CA GLU A 226 -17.92 13.18 5.88
C GLU A 226 -18.97 12.23 5.27
N ASP A 227 -20.22 12.36 5.70
CA ASP A 227 -21.32 11.39 5.63
C ASP A 227 -21.56 10.66 4.28
N GLY A 228 -22.06 9.41 4.39
CA GLY A 228 -23.04 8.87 3.44
C GLY A 228 -22.76 7.48 2.82
N VAL A 229 -23.49 6.47 3.32
CA VAL A 229 -23.97 5.27 2.58
C VAL A 229 -22.91 4.29 2.03
N GLY A 230 -22.69 3.22 2.80
CA GLY A 230 -23.21 1.90 2.40
C GLY A 230 -22.65 1.18 1.15
N THR A 231 -21.36 1.24 0.87
CA THR A 231 -20.72 0.18 0.06
C THR A 231 -19.64 -0.50 0.86
N ALA A 232 -19.73 -1.84 0.96
CA ALA A 232 -18.84 -2.71 1.70
C ALA A 232 -17.36 -2.42 1.37
N GLY A 233 -16.47 -2.70 2.32
CA GLY A 233 -15.05 -2.32 2.26
C GLY A 233 -14.30 -2.78 1.01
N GLU A 234 -14.75 -3.86 0.37
CA GLU A 234 -14.16 -4.47 -0.83
C GLU A 234 -14.36 -3.60 -2.08
N ASP A 235 -15.60 -3.21 -2.39
CA ASP A 235 -15.91 -2.32 -3.53
C ASP A 235 -15.17 -0.99 -3.44
N ARG A 236 -14.94 -0.51 -2.22
CA ARG A 236 -14.21 0.74 -1.99
C ARG A 236 -12.72 0.59 -2.24
N PHE A 237 -12.12 -0.51 -1.78
CA PHE A 237 -10.71 -0.80 -2.02
C PHE A 237 -10.44 -0.93 -3.53
N THR A 238 -11.23 -1.73 -4.23
CA THR A 238 -11.09 -1.96 -5.67
C THR A 238 -11.21 -0.66 -6.46
N ARG A 239 -12.27 0.14 -6.21
CA ARG A 239 -12.43 1.45 -6.86
C ARG A 239 -11.29 2.42 -6.58
N ALA A 240 -10.80 2.47 -5.34
CA ALA A 240 -9.69 3.35 -4.98
C ALA A 240 -8.39 2.92 -5.69
N ARG A 241 -8.16 1.61 -5.83
CA ARG A 241 -7.03 1.05 -6.57
C ARG A 241 -7.11 1.40 -8.06
N GLU A 242 -8.25 1.13 -8.69
CA GLU A 242 -8.48 1.41 -10.11
C GLU A 242 -8.32 2.91 -10.41
N ASN A 243 -8.86 3.78 -9.56
CA ASN A 243 -8.69 5.22 -9.70
C ASN A 243 -7.22 5.66 -9.57
N LEU A 244 -6.45 5.08 -8.63
CA LEU A 244 -5.03 5.35 -8.51
C LEU A 244 -4.26 4.89 -9.76
N GLU A 245 -4.58 3.71 -10.28
CA GLU A 245 -3.95 3.14 -11.47
C GLU A 245 -4.24 3.96 -12.72
N GLN A 246 -5.50 4.36 -12.92
CA GLN A 246 -5.89 5.23 -14.02
C GLN A 246 -5.15 6.58 -13.96
N LEU A 247 -5.14 7.24 -12.80
CA LEU A 247 -4.46 8.54 -12.65
C LEU A 247 -2.95 8.43 -12.81
N LEU A 248 -2.35 7.32 -12.37
CA LEU A 248 -0.94 7.02 -12.60
C LEU A 248 -0.66 6.85 -14.10
N GLU A 249 -1.46 6.08 -14.82
CA GLU A 249 -1.34 5.88 -16.26
C GLU A 249 -1.47 7.22 -17.02
N GLU A 250 -2.50 8.01 -16.72
CA GLU A 250 -2.69 9.34 -17.30
C GLU A 250 -1.49 10.26 -17.01
N SER A 251 -0.97 10.26 -15.79
CA SER A 251 0.19 11.07 -15.41
C SER A 251 1.44 10.65 -16.18
N VAL A 252 1.63 9.36 -16.39
CA VAL A 252 2.75 8.83 -17.16
C VAL A 252 2.62 9.16 -18.65
N LEU A 253 1.44 8.99 -19.24
CA LEU A 253 1.18 9.38 -20.63
C LEU A 253 1.44 10.87 -20.83
N ARG A 254 1.09 11.70 -19.84
CA ARG A 254 1.41 13.14 -19.84
C ARG A 254 2.91 13.37 -19.85
N VAL A 255 3.71 12.65 -19.07
CA VAL A 255 5.20 12.79 -19.11
C VAL A 255 5.77 12.59 -20.53
N TYR A 256 5.16 11.72 -21.34
CA TYR A 256 5.59 11.50 -22.73
C TYR A 256 5.02 12.52 -23.73
N SER A 257 3.85 13.07 -23.46
CA SER A 257 3.11 13.92 -24.41
C SER A 257 3.19 15.43 -24.10
N GLY A 258 3.66 15.82 -22.92
CA GLY A 258 3.73 17.22 -22.51
C GLY A 258 4.17 17.45 -21.06
N PRO A 259 4.02 18.67 -20.52
CA PRO A 259 4.33 18.95 -19.12
C PRO A 259 3.28 18.35 -18.18
N LEU A 260 3.75 17.63 -17.16
CA LEU A 260 2.91 17.22 -16.04
C LEU A 260 2.64 18.44 -15.14
N THR A 261 1.37 18.82 -14.97
CA THR A 261 0.99 20.03 -14.24
C THR A 261 0.94 19.80 -12.72
N GLY A 262 1.01 20.88 -11.94
CA GLY A 262 0.82 20.82 -10.49
C GLY A 262 -0.53 20.23 -10.08
N ASP A 263 -1.60 20.55 -10.81
CA ASP A 263 -2.94 20.00 -10.55
C ASP A 263 -3.01 18.49 -10.77
N ALA A 264 -2.34 17.98 -11.81
CA ALA A 264 -2.25 16.54 -12.07
C ALA A 264 -1.50 15.82 -10.96
N LEU A 265 -0.36 16.37 -10.51
CA LEU A 265 0.40 15.84 -9.38
C LEU A 265 -0.41 15.88 -8.07
N ASN A 266 -1.17 16.95 -7.83
CA ASN A 266 -2.04 17.05 -6.66
C ASN A 266 -3.18 16.03 -6.71
N THR A 267 -3.74 15.77 -7.89
CA THR A 267 -4.80 14.78 -8.09
C THR A 267 -4.27 13.36 -7.85
N LEU A 268 -3.07 13.06 -8.34
CA LEU A 268 -2.37 11.80 -8.06
C LEU A 268 -2.08 11.64 -6.56
N TRP A 269 -1.64 12.71 -5.89
CA TRP A 269 -1.43 12.70 -4.44
C TRP A 269 -2.72 12.41 -3.67
N LYS A 270 -3.85 13.02 -4.04
CA LYS A 270 -5.16 12.72 -3.44
C LYS A 270 -5.55 11.25 -3.62
N ALA A 271 -5.28 10.67 -4.78
CA ALA A 271 -5.54 9.24 -5.02
C ALA A 271 -4.66 8.34 -4.14
N VAL A 272 -3.39 8.71 -3.94
CA VAL A 272 -2.50 8.04 -2.97
C VAL A 272 -3.08 8.09 -1.56
N LEU A 273 -3.58 9.25 -1.13
CA LEU A 273 -4.18 9.44 0.20
C LEU A 273 -5.52 8.71 0.37
N ALA A 274 -6.25 8.46 -0.72
CA ALA A 274 -7.48 7.67 -0.70
C ALA A 274 -7.20 6.15 -0.65
N PHE A 275 -6.23 5.67 -1.43
CA PHE A 275 -5.89 4.25 -1.52
C PHE A 275 -5.04 3.76 -0.33
N GLY A 276 -4.03 4.54 0.08
CA GLY A 276 -3.06 4.16 1.09
C GLY A 276 -3.66 3.66 2.41
N PRO A 277 -4.62 4.38 3.04
CA PRO A 277 -5.27 3.94 4.27
C PRO A 277 -6.09 2.65 4.10
N LEU A 278 -6.72 2.46 2.94
CA LEU A 278 -7.48 1.25 2.64
C LEU A 278 -6.55 0.03 2.50
N TYR A 279 -5.44 0.18 1.77
CA TYR A 279 -4.41 -0.84 1.70
C TYR A 279 -3.83 -1.15 3.08
N ALA A 280 -3.48 -0.11 3.84
CA ALA A 280 -2.87 -0.26 5.14
C ALA A 280 -3.78 -1.00 6.13
N HIS A 281 -5.07 -0.68 6.11
CA HIS A 281 -6.08 -1.40 6.86
C HIS A 281 -6.16 -2.87 6.44
N ALA A 282 -6.25 -3.12 5.14
CA ALA A 282 -6.41 -4.45 4.61
C ALA A 282 -5.18 -5.33 4.97
N GLU A 283 -3.96 -4.81 4.82
CA GLU A 283 -2.72 -5.50 5.22
C GLU A 283 -2.69 -5.79 6.73
N ALA A 284 -3.10 -4.82 7.56
CA ALA A 284 -3.17 -5.00 9.02
C ALA A 284 -4.19 -6.08 9.45
N GLN A 285 -5.26 -6.29 8.68
CA GLN A 285 -6.27 -7.33 8.94
C GLN A 285 -5.91 -8.70 8.32
N GLY A 286 -4.87 -8.78 7.50
CA GLY A 286 -4.50 -10.00 6.79
C GLY A 286 -5.60 -10.50 5.86
N VAL A 287 -6.35 -9.59 5.21
CA VAL A 287 -7.45 -9.97 4.31
C VAL A 287 -6.88 -10.76 3.13
N ALA A 288 -7.36 -12.00 2.96
CA ALA A 288 -6.83 -12.96 1.99
C ALA A 288 -7.01 -12.55 0.52
N GLU A 289 -7.97 -11.65 0.26
CA GLU A 289 -8.33 -11.16 -1.08
C GLU A 289 -7.47 -9.99 -1.55
N ILE A 290 -6.58 -9.45 -0.70
CA ILE A 290 -5.63 -8.43 -1.14
C ILE A 290 -4.63 -9.09 -2.08
N PRO A 291 -4.37 -8.51 -3.26
CA PRO A 291 -3.27 -8.96 -4.10
C PRO A 291 -1.98 -9.06 -3.30
N HIS A 292 -1.06 -9.94 -3.71
CA HIS A 292 0.24 -10.05 -3.07
C HIS A 292 0.81 -8.63 -2.82
N PRO A 293 1.43 -8.32 -1.65
CA PRO A 293 1.85 -6.97 -1.31
C PRO A 293 2.67 -6.27 -2.41
N ASP A 294 3.47 -7.03 -3.16
CA ASP A 294 4.24 -6.55 -4.33
C ASP A 294 3.40 -6.03 -5.51
N GLU A 295 2.16 -6.51 -5.64
CA GLU A 295 1.18 -6.08 -6.64
C GLU A 295 0.39 -4.89 -6.12
N ALA A 296 -0.19 -5.00 -4.92
CA ALA A 296 -0.99 -3.93 -4.33
C ALA A 296 -0.19 -2.65 -4.04
N LEU A 297 1.08 -2.77 -3.64
CA LEU A 297 1.97 -1.62 -3.41
C LEU A 297 2.65 -1.11 -4.67
N ARG A 298 2.51 -1.78 -5.83
CA ARG A 298 3.18 -1.36 -7.06
C ARG A 298 2.66 -0.01 -7.51
N SER A 299 1.34 0.13 -7.65
CA SER A 299 0.69 1.34 -8.13
C SER A 299 0.92 2.52 -7.18
N LEU A 300 0.79 2.28 -5.87
CA LEU A 300 1.15 3.25 -4.82
C LEU A 300 2.61 3.67 -4.94
N GLY A 301 3.51 2.70 -5.12
CA GLY A 301 4.93 2.94 -5.23
C GLY A 301 5.35 3.75 -6.44
N GLU A 302 4.81 3.41 -7.61
CA GLU A 302 5.07 4.13 -8.85
C GLU A 302 4.51 5.56 -8.80
N ALA A 303 3.34 5.75 -8.16
CA ALA A 303 2.79 7.08 -7.89
C ALA A 303 3.72 7.92 -7.00
N LEU A 304 4.16 7.37 -5.86
CA LEU A 304 5.11 8.03 -4.95
C LEU A 304 6.44 8.37 -5.64
N ARG A 305 6.93 7.45 -6.50
CA ARG A 305 8.13 7.69 -7.30
C ARG A 305 7.96 8.84 -8.28
N LEU A 306 6.81 8.90 -8.96
CA LEU A 306 6.53 9.98 -9.89
C LEU A 306 6.46 11.32 -9.15
N LEU A 307 5.73 11.40 -8.03
CA LEU A 307 5.64 12.59 -7.19
C LEU A 307 7.03 13.07 -6.71
N LYS A 308 7.88 12.14 -6.27
CA LYS A 308 9.27 12.40 -5.89
C LYS A 308 10.09 12.93 -7.06
N ALA A 309 9.93 12.36 -8.26
CA ALA A 309 10.72 12.76 -9.42
C ALA A 309 10.49 14.23 -9.84
N PHE A 310 9.31 14.77 -9.53
CA PHE A 310 8.96 16.17 -9.75
C PHE A 310 9.21 17.07 -8.53
N SER A 311 9.86 16.58 -7.47
CA SER A 311 10.02 17.27 -6.18
C SER A 311 8.70 17.88 -5.70
N PHE A 312 7.58 17.18 -5.95
CA PHE A 312 6.26 17.69 -5.62
C PHE A 312 6.21 17.99 -4.12
N ARG A 313 5.58 19.11 -3.75
CA ARG A 313 5.30 19.45 -2.36
C ARG A 313 3.79 19.66 -2.29
N PRO A 314 3.03 18.73 -1.68
CA PRO A 314 1.60 18.91 -1.56
C PRO A 314 1.33 20.22 -0.83
N ALA A 315 0.26 20.93 -1.20
CA ALA A 315 -0.13 22.12 -0.44
C ALA A 315 -0.33 21.77 1.05
N ARG A 316 -0.17 22.80 1.89
CA ARG A 316 -0.54 22.72 3.31
C ARG A 316 -2.05 22.85 3.43
#